data_AF-A0A0M0BGT6-F1
#
_entry.id   AF-A0A0M0BGT6-F1
#
_cell.length_a   1.000
_cell.length_b   1.000
_cell.length_c   1.000
_cell.angle_alpha   90.00
_cell.angle_beta   90.00
_cell.angle_gamma   90.00
#
_symmetry.space_group_name_H-M   'P 1'
#
loop_
_entity.id
_entity.type
_entity.pdbx_description
1 polymer ?
#
loop_
_entity_poly.entity_id
_entity_poly.type
_entity_poly.pdbx_seq_one_letter_code
_entity_poly.pdbx_strand_id
1 'polypeptide(L)'
;FNFLGKDSVPHIFRTKLPANVTRNLKEFATNGDATLFDGIGSQHVSEFLDEVMTGLSSKVFRTYYASDAVETMLDKTPVDMEDAEYIKKHVATIANLSAAKVCNHRRTIPKTWQSSLTKKKERLKELKRRAQSAQAIMKQKIINHEETFKVRMEKRVTKLNATLQKVTEIEHQIQVKKEQGKAVTALENQLRSKRKSLTLHKERIKEMKRKHTERLQTLRQRLNDRKLRDTTACNKQQLNIKAQTETRDYNLTTSLKSYIDPRIYHKWGTRVNYDWKKYYPRALHKKFSWIETEEIT
;
A
#
# COMPACT_ATOMS: atom_id res chain seq x y z
N PHE A 1 -34.87 -7.39 17.32
CA PHE A 1 -34.67 -8.84 17.52
C PHE A 1 -33.52 -9.08 18.48
N ASN A 2 -33.68 -10.02 19.42
CA ASN A 2 -32.67 -10.44 20.39
C ASN A 2 -32.89 -11.93 20.70
N PHE A 3 -32.09 -12.82 20.13
CA PHE A 3 -32.21 -14.27 20.33
C PHE A 3 -30.85 -14.96 20.13
N LEU A 4 -30.74 -16.22 20.58
CA LEU A 4 -29.59 -17.07 20.31
C LEU A 4 -29.83 -17.85 19.01
N GLY A 5 -28.91 -17.70 18.05
CA GLY A 5 -28.95 -18.42 16.79
C GLY A 5 -28.24 -19.78 16.86
N LYS A 6 -27.83 -20.26 15.69
CA LYS A 6 -27.02 -21.48 15.56
C LYS A 6 -25.76 -21.39 16.44
N ASP A 7 -25.40 -22.51 17.08
CA ASP A 7 -24.23 -22.63 17.96
C ASP A 7 -24.27 -21.64 19.15
N SER A 8 -25.48 -21.24 19.57
CA SER A 8 -25.74 -20.27 20.64
C SER A 8 -25.10 -18.91 20.43
N VAL A 9 -24.90 -18.50 19.16
CA VAL A 9 -24.36 -17.18 18.82
C VAL A 9 -25.47 -16.12 18.96
N PRO A 10 -25.28 -15.06 19.78
CA PRO A 10 -26.26 -14.00 19.91
C PRO A 10 -26.54 -13.28 18.59
N HIS A 11 -27.81 -13.04 18.31
CA HIS A 11 -28.28 -12.26 17.17
C HIS A 11 -29.13 -11.09 17.69
N ILE A 12 -28.47 -9.93 17.79
CA ILE A 12 -29.07 -8.71 18.32
C ILE A 12 -29.00 -7.63 17.25
N PHE A 13 -30.16 -7.20 16.76
CA PHE A 13 -30.25 -6.14 15.76
C PHE A 13 -31.59 -5.41 15.84
N ARG A 14 -31.56 -4.18 15.33
CA ARG A 14 -32.73 -3.32 15.14
C ARG A 14 -32.85 -3.03 13.65
N THR A 15 -34.06 -3.14 13.11
CA THR A 15 -34.34 -2.81 11.72
C THR A 15 -35.71 -2.15 11.63
N LYS A 16 -35.88 -1.26 10.65
CA LYS A 16 -37.19 -0.69 10.32
C LYS A 16 -37.91 -1.70 9.44
N LEU A 17 -39.08 -2.13 9.88
CA LEU A 17 -39.92 -3.07 9.15
C LEU A 17 -41.07 -2.31 8.47
N PRO A 18 -41.54 -2.79 7.31
CA PRO A 18 -42.78 -2.29 6.72
C PRO A 18 -43.97 -2.36 7.71
N ALA A 19 -44.95 -1.47 7.54
CA ALA A 19 -46.05 -1.32 8.50
C ALA A 19 -46.90 -2.60 8.61
N ASN A 20 -47.18 -3.26 7.48
CA ASN A 20 -47.87 -4.55 7.43
C ASN A 20 -47.11 -5.64 8.21
N VAL A 21 -45.78 -5.76 8.01
CA VAL A 21 -44.95 -6.71 8.75
C VAL A 21 -44.97 -6.43 10.25
N THR A 22 -44.86 -5.14 10.63
CA THR A 22 -44.90 -4.75 12.05
C THR A 22 -46.25 -5.09 12.69
N ARG A 23 -47.36 -4.84 11.99
CA ARG A 23 -48.71 -5.20 12.45
C ARG A 23 -48.84 -6.71 12.65
N ASN A 24 -48.47 -7.50 11.64
CA ASN A 24 -48.56 -8.96 11.70
C ASN A 24 -47.68 -9.53 12.82
N LEU A 25 -46.45 -9.03 13.00
CA LEU A 25 -45.58 -9.48 14.10
C LEU A 25 -46.15 -9.16 15.49
N LYS A 26 -46.84 -8.02 15.66
CA LYS A 26 -47.52 -7.69 16.92
C LYS A 26 -48.68 -8.66 17.20
N GLU A 27 -49.46 -8.97 16.17
CA GLU A 27 -50.57 -9.93 16.26
C GLU A 27 -50.06 -11.33 16.61
N PHE A 28 -49.04 -11.82 15.90
CA PHE A 28 -48.41 -13.11 16.18
C PHE A 28 -47.79 -13.19 17.58
N ALA A 29 -47.19 -12.11 18.06
CA ALA A 29 -46.63 -12.05 19.42
C ALA A 29 -47.71 -12.00 20.52
N THR A 30 -48.94 -11.59 20.19
CA THR A 30 -50.06 -11.57 21.16
C THR A 30 -50.72 -12.94 21.26
N ASN A 31 -50.76 -13.68 20.15
CA ASN A 31 -51.42 -14.98 20.06
C ASN A 31 -50.48 -16.18 20.27
N GLY A 32 -49.15 -15.96 20.31
CA GLY A 32 -48.16 -17.02 20.42
C GLY A 32 -47.70 -17.24 21.87
N ASP A 33 -47.89 -18.46 22.39
CA ASP A 33 -47.40 -18.84 23.73
C ASP A 33 -45.88 -19.09 23.73
N ALA A 34 -45.39 -20.03 22.91
CA ALA A 34 -44.00 -20.49 22.91
C ALA A 34 -43.23 -20.21 21.60
N THR A 35 -43.92 -20.03 20.48
CA THR A 35 -43.30 -19.76 19.18
C THR A 35 -43.96 -18.56 18.50
N LEU A 36 -43.16 -17.77 17.77
CA LEU A 36 -43.65 -16.56 17.10
C LEU A 36 -44.46 -16.88 15.82
N PHE A 37 -44.26 -18.05 15.22
CA PHE A 37 -44.92 -18.45 13.98
C PHE A 37 -45.54 -19.83 14.17
N ASP A 38 -46.72 -19.85 14.79
CA ASP A 38 -47.42 -21.09 15.06
C ASP A 38 -47.88 -21.78 13.76
N GLY A 39 -47.79 -23.11 13.71
CA GLY A 39 -48.10 -23.92 12.52
C GLY A 39 -47.12 -23.79 11.33
N ILE A 40 -46.10 -22.93 11.40
CA ILE A 40 -45.15 -22.70 10.29
C ILE A 40 -43.77 -23.26 10.63
N GLY A 41 -43.44 -24.42 10.04
CA GLY A 41 -42.12 -25.05 10.12
C GLY A 41 -41.20 -24.68 8.95
N SER A 42 -39.95 -25.15 8.99
CA SER A 42 -38.98 -24.93 7.91
C SER A 42 -39.37 -25.62 6.59
N GLN A 43 -40.14 -26.70 6.67
CA GLN A 43 -40.65 -27.42 5.50
C GLN A 43 -41.65 -26.56 4.72
N HIS A 44 -42.68 -26.02 5.38
CA HIS A 44 -43.67 -25.14 4.74
C HIS A 44 -43.01 -23.94 4.05
N VAL A 45 -42.01 -23.33 4.70
CA VAL A 45 -41.25 -22.22 4.09
C VAL A 45 -40.46 -22.68 2.88
N SER A 46 -39.87 -23.87 2.91
CA SER A 46 -39.07 -24.38 1.78
C SER A 46 -39.96 -24.78 0.60
N GLU A 47 -41.11 -25.40 0.85
CA GLU A 47 -42.11 -25.74 -0.17
C GLU A 47 -42.66 -24.48 -0.84
N PHE A 48 -43.02 -23.46 -0.05
CA PHE A 48 -43.45 -22.16 -0.59
C PHE A 48 -42.39 -21.52 -1.48
N LEU A 49 -41.11 -21.55 -1.06
CA LEU A 49 -40.02 -20.97 -1.86
C LEU A 49 -39.77 -21.76 -3.15
N ASP A 50 -39.85 -23.09 -3.11
CA ASP A 50 -39.68 -23.96 -4.27
C ASP A 50 -40.81 -23.79 -5.30
N GLU A 51 -42.05 -23.58 -4.83
CA GLU A 51 -43.20 -23.23 -5.68
C GLU A 51 -42.97 -21.89 -6.41
N VAL A 52 -42.42 -20.89 -5.72
CA VAL A 52 -42.11 -19.58 -6.32
C VAL A 52 -40.97 -19.68 -7.34
N MET A 53 -39.96 -20.51 -7.05
CA MET A 53 -38.84 -20.76 -7.96
C MET A 53 -38.21 -22.11 -7.61
N THR A 54 -38.21 -23.04 -8.57
CA THR A 54 -37.64 -24.37 -8.39
C THR A 54 -36.18 -24.29 -7.93
N GLY A 55 -35.86 -25.00 -6.83
CA GLY A 55 -34.54 -25.03 -6.21
C GLY A 55 -34.25 -23.86 -5.26
N LEU A 56 -35.17 -22.90 -5.10
CA LEU A 56 -35.04 -21.82 -4.13
C LEU A 56 -35.25 -22.33 -2.71
N SER A 57 -34.37 -21.90 -1.80
CA SER A 57 -34.50 -22.22 -0.37
C SER A 57 -33.97 -21.08 0.48
N SER A 58 -34.31 -21.09 1.77
CA SER A 58 -33.79 -20.13 2.76
C SER A 58 -32.26 -20.05 2.80
N LYS A 59 -31.56 -21.13 2.39
CA LYS A 59 -30.09 -21.16 2.31
C LYS A 59 -29.56 -20.38 1.11
N VAL A 60 -30.27 -20.39 -0.02
CA VAL A 60 -29.88 -19.66 -1.25
C VAL A 60 -29.79 -18.16 -0.97
N PHE A 61 -30.76 -17.59 -0.25
CA PHE A 61 -30.73 -16.18 0.16
C PHE A 61 -29.46 -15.80 0.93
N ARG A 62 -28.97 -16.66 1.84
CA ARG A 62 -27.75 -16.36 2.59
C ARG A 62 -26.52 -16.30 1.68
N THR A 63 -26.44 -17.18 0.69
CA THR A 63 -25.36 -17.18 -0.30
C THR A 63 -25.45 -15.94 -1.19
N TYR A 64 -26.65 -15.59 -1.64
CA TYR A 64 -26.91 -14.38 -2.44
C TYR A 64 -26.46 -13.12 -1.69
N TYR A 65 -26.99 -12.87 -0.49
CA TYR A 65 -26.65 -11.66 0.28
C TYR A 65 -25.18 -11.60 0.69
N ALA A 66 -24.54 -12.74 0.97
CA ALA A 66 -23.11 -12.77 1.26
C ALA A 66 -22.27 -12.42 0.02
N SER A 67 -22.65 -12.94 -1.14
CA SER A 67 -21.97 -12.70 -2.42
C SER A 67 -22.16 -11.24 -2.88
N ASP A 68 -23.38 -10.73 -2.82
CA ASP A 68 -23.72 -9.32 -3.11
C ASP A 68 -22.96 -8.35 -2.20
N ALA A 69 -22.86 -8.65 -0.89
CA ALA A 69 -22.10 -7.82 0.04
C ALA A 69 -20.61 -7.78 -0.27
N VAL A 70 -20.04 -8.86 -0.82
CA VAL A 70 -18.63 -8.91 -1.26
C VAL A 70 -18.47 -8.10 -2.52
N GLU A 71 -19.28 -8.33 -3.54
CA GLU A 71 -19.23 -7.62 -4.82
C GLU A 71 -19.39 -6.11 -4.61
N THR A 72 -20.41 -5.70 -3.87
CA THR A 72 -20.63 -4.30 -3.47
C THR A 72 -19.42 -3.70 -2.76
N MET A 73 -18.74 -4.45 -1.90
CA MET A 73 -17.58 -3.94 -1.16
C MET A 73 -16.34 -3.82 -2.06
N LEU A 74 -16.15 -4.76 -2.98
CA LEU A 74 -15.07 -4.73 -3.97
C LEU A 74 -15.24 -3.56 -4.94
N ASP A 75 -16.47 -3.30 -5.41
CA ASP A 75 -16.76 -2.18 -6.31
C ASP A 75 -16.64 -0.82 -5.61
N LYS A 76 -16.99 -0.72 -4.33
CA LYS A 76 -16.81 0.50 -3.51
C LYS A 76 -15.35 0.79 -3.16
N THR A 77 -14.47 -0.21 -3.25
CA THR A 77 -13.06 -0.09 -2.87
C THR A 77 -12.17 -0.45 -4.06
N PRO A 78 -12.16 0.36 -5.12
CA PRO A 78 -11.39 0.07 -6.32
C PRO A 78 -9.89 0.05 -6.00
N VAL A 79 -9.18 -0.86 -6.67
CA VAL A 79 -7.73 -1.00 -6.63
C VAL A 79 -7.22 -1.20 -8.04
N ASP A 80 -6.07 -0.60 -8.34
CA ASP A 80 -5.49 -0.60 -9.68
C ASP A 80 -4.65 -1.86 -9.94
N MET A 81 -4.33 -2.15 -11.20
CA MET A 81 -3.49 -3.30 -11.56
C MET A 81 -2.07 -3.17 -11.00
N GLU A 82 -1.59 -1.94 -10.82
CA GLU A 82 -0.27 -1.55 -10.35
C GLU A 82 -0.18 -1.54 -8.82
N ASP A 83 -1.34 -1.57 -8.14
CA ASP A 83 -1.37 -1.59 -6.69
C ASP A 83 -0.64 -2.81 -6.14
N ALA A 84 0.06 -2.58 -5.03
CA ALA A 84 0.82 -3.63 -4.38
C ALA A 84 -0.10 -4.75 -3.87
N GLU A 85 0.37 -5.99 -3.98
CA GLU A 85 -0.38 -7.20 -3.62
C GLU A 85 -1.00 -7.15 -2.20
N TYR A 86 -0.31 -6.52 -1.25
CA TYR A 86 -0.80 -6.41 0.12
C TYR A 86 -2.03 -5.49 0.28
N ILE A 87 -2.22 -4.53 -0.63
CA ILE A 87 -3.41 -3.65 -0.69
C ILE A 87 -4.59 -4.46 -1.22
N LYS A 88 -4.41 -5.13 -2.36
CA LYS A 88 -5.43 -6.01 -2.96
C LYS A 88 -5.90 -7.08 -1.98
N LYS A 89 -4.96 -7.75 -1.30
CA LYS A 89 -5.27 -8.71 -0.22
C LYS A 89 -6.08 -8.10 0.93
N HIS A 90 -5.77 -6.86 1.31
CA HIS A 90 -6.52 -6.16 2.35
C HIS A 90 -7.95 -5.90 1.91
N VAL A 91 -8.16 -5.37 0.71
CA VAL A 91 -9.50 -5.12 0.12
C VAL A 91 -10.32 -6.41 0.08
N ALA A 92 -9.76 -7.49 -0.46
CA ALA A 92 -10.42 -8.79 -0.47
C ALA A 92 -10.78 -9.29 0.94
N THR A 93 -9.94 -9.02 1.94
CA THR A 93 -10.23 -9.39 3.35
C THR A 93 -11.40 -8.59 3.91
N ILE A 94 -11.47 -7.29 3.62
CA ILE A 94 -12.58 -6.43 4.07
C ILE A 94 -13.89 -6.78 3.35
N ALA A 95 -13.83 -7.15 2.07
CA ALA A 95 -14.98 -7.65 1.34
C ALA A 95 -15.53 -8.96 1.95
N ASN A 96 -14.68 -9.92 2.32
CA ASN A 96 -15.18 -11.10 3.03
C ASN A 96 -15.69 -10.79 4.44
N LEU A 97 -15.13 -9.77 5.10
CA LEU A 97 -15.67 -9.29 6.38
C LEU A 97 -17.11 -8.76 6.22
N SER A 98 -17.48 -8.14 5.09
CA SER A 98 -18.88 -7.72 4.86
C SER A 98 -19.81 -8.94 4.77
N ALA A 99 -19.42 -10.00 4.04
CA ALA A 99 -20.17 -11.26 4.01
C ALA A 99 -20.30 -11.90 5.40
N ALA A 100 -19.22 -11.96 6.18
CA ALA A 100 -19.24 -12.52 7.52
C ALA A 100 -20.16 -11.72 8.48
N LYS A 101 -20.24 -10.39 8.31
CA LYS A 101 -21.17 -9.51 9.03
C LYS A 101 -22.61 -9.81 8.66
N VAL A 102 -22.92 -9.85 7.36
CA VAL A 102 -24.26 -10.17 6.83
C VAL A 102 -24.73 -11.54 7.33
N CYS A 103 -23.83 -12.53 7.37
CA CYS A 103 -24.17 -13.87 7.83
C CYS A 103 -24.10 -14.08 9.35
N ASN A 104 -23.77 -13.03 10.13
CA ASN A 104 -23.49 -13.09 11.57
C ASN A 104 -22.51 -14.21 11.97
N HIS A 105 -21.46 -14.44 11.19
CA HIS A 105 -20.42 -15.45 11.48
C HIS A 105 -19.48 -14.94 12.58
N ARG A 106 -19.97 -14.95 13.83
CA ARG A 106 -19.17 -14.54 14.99
C ARG A 106 -18.21 -15.63 15.44
N ARG A 107 -17.18 -15.22 16.17
CA ARG A 107 -16.30 -16.11 16.93
C ARG A 107 -15.88 -15.47 18.23
N THR A 108 -15.55 -16.30 19.21
CA THR A 108 -14.91 -15.87 20.44
C THR A 108 -13.56 -15.23 20.13
N ILE A 109 -13.32 -14.05 20.70
CA ILE A 109 -12.04 -13.34 20.57
C ILE A 109 -10.96 -14.19 21.27
N PRO A 110 -9.86 -14.57 20.59
CA PRO A 110 -8.80 -15.33 21.24
C PRO A 110 -8.18 -14.57 22.42
N LYS A 111 -7.85 -15.27 23.51
CA LYS A 111 -7.23 -14.68 24.72
C LYS A 111 -5.94 -13.91 24.41
N THR A 112 -5.17 -14.35 23.41
CA THR A 112 -3.91 -13.74 22.97
C THR A 112 -4.08 -12.61 21.95
N TRP A 113 -5.32 -12.27 21.56
CA TRP A 113 -5.57 -11.28 20.51
C TRP A 113 -5.03 -9.90 20.89
N GLN A 114 -5.29 -9.45 22.12
CA GLN A 114 -4.87 -8.13 22.60
C GLN A 114 -3.34 -8.02 22.64
N SER A 115 -2.66 -9.00 23.23
CA SER A 115 -1.19 -9.01 23.30
C SER A 115 -0.54 -9.11 21.92
N SER A 116 -1.12 -9.90 21.01
CA SER A 116 -0.69 -9.96 19.60
C SER A 116 -0.84 -8.61 18.88
N LEU A 117 -1.98 -7.93 19.07
CA LEU A 117 -2.24 -6.61 18.48
C LEU A 117 -1.27 -5.56 19.01
N THR A 118 -1.02 -5.53 20.33
CA THR A 118 -0.05 -4.62 20.97
C THR A 118 1.35 -4.82 20.39
N LYS A 119 1.84 -6.07 20.31
CA LYS A 119 3.14 -6.39 19.70
C LYS A 119 3.24 -5.89 18.25
N LYS A 120 2.16 -6.01 17.46
CA LYS A 120 2.15 -5.48 16.07
C LYS A 120 2.20 -3.96 16.01
N LYS A 121 1.49 -3.27 16.91
CA LYS A 121 1.52 -1.80 17.03
C LYS A 121 2.89 -1.30 17.47
N GLU A 122 3.52 -1.95 18.44
CA GLU A 122 4.88 -1.65 18.89
C GLU A 122 5.89 -1.85 17.76
N ARG A 123 5.78 -2.96 17.02
CA ARG A 123 6.62 -3.21 15.84
C ARG A 123 6.45 -2.14 14.77
N LEU A 124 5.23 -1.62 14.55
CA LEU A 124 5.00 -0.52 13.63
C LEU A 124 5.67 0.78 14.12
N LYS A 125 5.56 1.09 15.42
CA LYS A 125 6.22 2.26 16.02
C LYS A 125 7.74 2.18 15.85
N GLU A 126 8.32 1.02 16.12
CA GLU A 126 9.76 0.79 15.95
C GLU A 126 10.20 0.87 14.48
N LEU A 127 9.40 0.32 13.56
CA LEU A 127 9.64 0.42 12.13
C LEU A 127 9.69 1.88 11.67
N LYS A 128 8.72 2.70 12.10
CA LYS A 128 8.69 4.15 11.81
C LYS A 128 9.91 4.88 12.38
N ARG A 129 10.30 4.56 13.63
CA ARG A 129 11.48 5.17 14.27
C ARG A 129 12.77 4.83 13.52
N ARG A 130 12.96 3.55 13.14
CA ARG A 130 14.12 3.11 12.35
C ARG A 130 14.17 3.77 10.98
N ALA A 131 13.01 3.89 10.31
CA ALA A 131 12.90 4.58 9.03
C ALA A 131 13.34 6.06 9.15
N GLN A 132 12.80 6.79 10.14
CA GLN A 132 13.14 8.19 10.39
C GLN A 132 14.64 8.39 10.65
N SER A 133 15.22 7.58 11.55
CA SER A 133 16.64 7.65 11.88
C SER A 133 17.53 7.36 10.66
N ALA A 134 17.25 6.30 9.91
CA ALA A 134 18.02 5.96 8.71
C ALA A 134 17.92 7.04 7.63
N GLN A 135 16.72 7.59 7.41
CA GLN A 135 16.50 8.68 6.46
C GLN A 135 17.20 9.97 6.89
N ALA A 136 17.23 10.30 8.18
CA ALA A 136 17.95 11.45 8.72
C ALA A 136 19.47 11.32 8.48
N ILE A 137 20.05 10.15 8.74
CA ILE A 137 21.47 9.87 8.46
C ILE A 137 21.78 10.05 6.97
N MET A 138 20.91 9.57 6.08
CA MET A 138 21.09 9.75 4.63
C MET A 138 20.98 11.21 4.19
N LYS A 139 20.04 11.97 4.74
CA LYS A 139 19.92 13.42 4.50
C LYS A 139 21.17 14.16 4.97
N GLN A 140 21.67 13.84 6.16
CA GLN A 140 22.90 14.46 6.68
C GLN A 140 24.10 14.16 5.79
N LYS A 141 24.20 12.94 5.24
CA LYS A 141 25.25 12.59 4.27
C LYS A 141 25.18 13.43 2.99
N ILE A 142 23.99 13.79 2.53
CA ILE A 142 23.80 14.67 1.36
C ILE A 142 24.30 16.08 1.71
N ILE A 143 23.83 16.64 2.83
CA ILE A 143 24.21 17.98 3.29
C ILE A 143 25.73 18.09 3.46
N ASN A 144 26.34 17.15 4.19
CA ASN A 144 27.80 17.13 4.41
C ASN A 144 28.58 17.00 3.09
N HIS A 145 28.04 16.27 2.11
CA HIS A 145 28.66 16.14 0.79
C HIS A 145 28.61 17.46 0.01
N GLU A 146 27.48 18.17 0.03
CA GLU A 146 27.32 19.48 -0.60
C GLU A 146 28.23 20.53 0.05
N GLU A 147 28.29 20.59 1.38
CA GLU A 147 29.18 21.49 2.12
C GLU A 147 30.66 21.22 1.81
N THR A 148 31.08 19.95 1.86
CA THR A 148 32.46 19.56 1.55
C THR A 148 32.82 19.91 0.11
N PHE A 149 31.89 19.73 -0.83
CA PHE A 149 32.08 20.11 -2.22
C PHE A 149 32.24 21.62 -2.38
N LYS A 150 31.37 22.41 -1.75
CA LYS A 150 31.44 23.88 -1.76
C LYS A 150 32.81 24.39 -1.31
N VAL A 151 33.30 23.93 -0.16
CA VAL A 151 34.62 24.33 0.36
C VAL A 151 35.76 23.93 -0.60
N ARG A 152 35.70 22.73 -1.19
CA ARG A 152 36.71 22.28 -2.17
C ARG A 152 36.66 23.10 -3.46
N MET A 153 35.47 23.49 -3.89
CA MET A 153 35.26 24.31 -5.08
C MET A 153 35.79 25.73 -4.89
N GLU A 154 35.48 26.37 -3.77
CA GLU A 154 35.99 27.70 -3.41
C GLU A 154 37.53 27.72 -3.47
N LYS A 155 38.20 26.74 -2.84
CA LYS A 155 39.68 26.60 -2.90
C LYS A 155 40.25 26.43 -4.31
N ARG A 156 39.47 25.92 -5.26
CA ARG A 156 39.92 25.69 -6.65
C ARG A 156 39.63 26.92 -7.52
N VAL A 157 38.51 27.58 -7.28
CA VAL A 157 38.15 28.85 -7.92
C VAL A 157 39.15 29.94 -7.52
N THR A 158 39.53 30.04 -6.25
CA THR A 158 40.56 31.01 -5.82
C THR A 158 41.90 30.77 -6.51
N LYS A 159 42.35 29.52 -6.65
CA LYS A 159 43.56 29.16 -7.40
C LYS A 159 43.46 29.48 -8.90
N LEU A 160 42.29 29.26 -9.50
CA LEU A 160 42.02 29.62 -10.90
C LEU A 160 42.10 31.14 -11.07
N ASN A 161 41.46 31.92 -10.20
CA ASN A 161 41.46 33.38 -10.24
C ASN A 161 42.87 33.95 -10.05
N ALA A 162 43.67 33.41 -9.13
CA ALA A 162 45.06 33.82 -8.96
C ALA A 162 45.92 33.50 -10.20
N THR A 163 45.62 32.40 -10.92
CA THR A 163 46.30 32.07 -12.18
C THR A 163 45.86 33.00 -13.30
N LEU A 164 44.58 33.34 -13.35
CA LEU A 164 44.01 34.29 -14.30
C LEU A 164 44.64 35.69 -14.13
N GLN A 165 44.75 36.19 -12.90
CA GLN A 165 45.43 37.45 -12.60
C GLN A 165 46.89 37.46 -13.07
N LYS A 166 47.62 36.34 -12.89
CA LYS A 166 49.00 36.22 -13.39
C LYS A 166 49.06 36.22 -14.92
N VAL A 167 48.08 35.62 -15.59
CA VAL A 167 47.99 35.64 -17.07
C VAL A 167 47.77 37.07 -17.57
N THR A 168 46.81 37.79 -16.98
CA THR A 168 46.50 39.18 -17.36
C THR A 168 47.68 40.12 -17.10
N GLU A 169 48.40 39.93 -15.99
CA GLU A 169 49.60 40.69 -15.67
C GLU A 169 50.72 40.46 -16.71
N ILE A 170 50.98 39.21 -17.08
CA ILE A 170 51.99 38.89 -18.11
C ILE A 170 51.57 39.44 -19.48
N GLU A 171 50.28 39.38 -19.83
CA GLU A 171 49.75 39.96 -21.07
C GLU A 171 49.99 41.48 -21.12
N HIS A 172 49.73 42.19 -20.02
CA HIS A 172 50.02 43.62 -19.93
C HIS A 172 51.53 43.92 -20.03
N GLN A 173 52.38 43.16 -19.35
CA GLN A 173 53.84 43.32 -19.44
C GLN A 173 54.39 43.08 -20.86
N ILE A 174 53.83 42.12 -21.58
CA ILE A 174 54.19 41.87 -22.99
C ILE A 174 53.81 43.07 -23.85
N GLN A 175 52.61 43.63 -23.65
CA GLN A 175 52.12 44.79 -24.40
C GLN A 175 53.06 45.99 -24.22
N VAL A 176 53.37 46.35 -22.97
CA VAL A 176 54.28 47.46 -22.64
C VAL A 176 55.69 47.25 -23.21
N LYS A 177 56.23 46.02 -23.15
CA LYS A 177 57.57 45.74 -23.70
C LYS A 177 57.61 45.75 -25.23
N LYS A 178 56.51 45.36 -25.90
CA LYS A 178 56.39 45.47 -27.36
C LYS A 178 56.37 46.93 -27.81
N GLU A 179 55.63 47.79 -27.10
CA GLU A 179 55.61 49.23 -27.34
C GLU A 179 56.98 49.88 -27.14
N GLN A 180 57.80 49.37 -26.21
CA GLN A 180 59.18 49.81 -25.99
C GLN A 180 60.22 49.18 -26.93
N GLY A 181 59.82 48.39 -27.93
CA GLY A 181 60.73 47.74 -28.88
C GLY A 181 61.67 46.68 -28.30
N LYS A 182 61.36 46.13 -27.10
CA LYS A 182 62.19 45.13 -26.41
C LYS A 182 61.78 43.69 -26.76
N ALA A 183 62.71 42.75 -26.68
CA ALA A 183 62.44 41.33 -26.88
C ALA A 183 61.49 40.76 -25.79
N VAL A 184 60.50 39.97 -26.21
CA VAL A 184 59.41 39.45 -25.35
C VAL A 184 59.29 37.92 -25.32
N THR A 185 60.14 37.19 -26.05
CA THR A 185 60.06 35.73 -26.24
C THR A 185 60.00 34.93 -24.94
N ALA A 186 60.76 35.33 -23.91
CA ALA A 186 60.71 34.69 -22.59
C ALA A 186 59.35 34.84 -21.89
N LEU A 187 58.74 36.04 -21.96
CA LEU A 187 57.42 36.32 -21.40
C LEU A 187 56.32 35.60 -22.18
N GLU A 188 56.44 35.51 -23.50
CA GLU A 188 55.49 34.77 -24.35
C GLU A 188 55.49 33.26 -24.03
N ASN A 189 56.66 32.68 -23.76
CA ASN A 189 56.78 31.29 -23.31
C ASN A 189 56.15 31.09 -21.91
N GLN A 190 56.40 32.02 -20.99
CA GLN A 190 55.78 32.01 -19.66
C GLN A 190 54.26 32.12 -19.75
N LEU A 191 53.74 33.01 -20.59
CA LEU A 191 52.31 33.17 -20.85
C LEU A 191 51.69 31.88 -21.39
N ARG A 192 52.36 31.23 -22.36
CA ARG A 192 51.92 29.95 -22.93
C ARG A 192 51.79 28.87 -21.85
N SER A 193 52.76 28.77 -20.95
CA SER A 193 52.74 27.83 -19.83
C SER A 193 51.59 28.13 -18.85
N LYS A 194 51.39 29.40 -18.50
CA LYS A 194 50.28 29.81 -17.60
C LYS A 194 48.90 29.62 -18.23
N ARG A 195 48.73 29.90 -19.54
CA ARG A 195 47.48 29.61 -20.27
C ARG A 195 47.17 28.12 -20.30
N LYS A 196 48.16 27.23 -20.52
CA LYS A 196 47.98 25.77 -20.40
C LYS A 196 47.52 25.37 -19.00
N SER A 197 48.15 25.92 -17.95
CA SER A 197 47.76 25.68 -16.56
C SER A 197 46.33 26.18 -16.27
N LEU A 198 45.93 27.32 -16.83
CA LEU A 198 44.58 27.87 -16.71
C LEU A 198 43.53 26.94 -17.34
N THR A 199 43.78 26.43 -18.55
CA THR A 199 42.89 25.45 -19.21
C THR A 199 42.73 24.20 -18.37
N LEU A 200 43.83 23.64 -17.86
CA LEU A 200 43.79 22.45 -16.99
C LEU A 200 43.00 22.71 -15.69
N HIS A 201 43.11 23.91 -15.10
CA HIS A 201 42.32 24.27 -13.94
C HIS A 201 40.82 24.36 -14.26
N LYS A 202 40.45 24.96 -15.40
CA LYS A 202 39.05 25.04 -15.86
C LYS A 202 38.46 23.65 -16.10
N GLU A 203 39.20 22.77 -16.79
CA GLU A 203 38.77 21.38 -17.05
C GLU A 203 38.57 20.60 -15.76
N ARG A 204 39.51 20.70 -14.81
CA ARG A 204 39.39 20.07 -13.49
C ARG A 204 38.16 20.55 -12.73
N ILE A 205 37.86 21.84 -12.77
CA ILE A 205 36.66 22.42 -12.13
C ILE A 205 35.39 21.88 -12.79
N LYS A 206 35.35 21.83 -14.14
CA LYS A 206 34.23 21.26 -14.90
C LYS A 206 33.99 19.80 -14.53
N GLU A 207 35.04 19.01 -14.50
CA GLU A 207 34.98 17.59 -14.15
C GLU A 207 34.54 17.36 -12.69
N MET A 208 35.02 18.18 -11.75
CA MET A 208 34.56 18.11 -10.36
C MET A 208 33.07 18.44 -10.22
N LYS A 209 32.56 19.44 -10.94
CA LYS A 209 31.13 19.76 -10.97
C LYS A 209 30.31 18.59 -11.50
N ARG A 210 30.75 17.97 -12.61
CA ARG A 210 30.10 16.78 -13.18
C ARG A 210 30.02 15.63 -12.17
N LYS A 211 31.16 15.25 -11.58
CA LYS A 211 31.21 14.17 -10.56
C LYS A 211 30.34 14.47 -9.34
N HIS A 212 30.26 15.73 -8.92
CA HIS A 212 29.41 16.14 -7.80
C HIS A 212 27.93 15.97 -8.13
N THR A 213 27.48 16.43 -9.30
CA THR A 213 26.09 16.27 -9.74
C THR A 213 25.69 14.80 -9.81
N GLU A 214 26.51 13.95 -10.42
CA GLU A 214 26.27 12.49 -10.49
C GLU A 214 26.20 11.86 -9.10
N ARG A 215 27.12 12.25 -8.20
CA ARG A 215 27.13 11.74 -6.84
C ARG A 215 25.89 12.16 -6.07
N LEU A 216 25.47 13.42 -6.20
CA LEU A 216 24.29 13.97 -5.55
C LEU A 216 23.01 13.30 -6.05
N GLN A 217 22.89 13.08 -7.36
CA GLN A 217 21.78 12.32 -7.96
C GLN A 217 21.70 10.91 -7.38
N THR A 218 22.83 10.20 -7.31
CA THR A 218 22.90 8.85 -6.74
C THR A 218 22.48 8.83 -5.26
N LEU A 219 22.92 9.80 -4.46
CA LEU A 219 22.55 9.89 -3.05
C LEU A 219 21.05 10.18 -2.86
N ARG A 220 20.49 11.09 -3.67
CA ARG A 220 19.06 11.42 -3.66
C ARG A 220 18.20 10.23 -4.09
N GLN A 221 18.62 9.49 -5.13
CA GLN A 221 17.94 8.27 -5.55
C GLN A 221 17.92 7.23 -4.42
N ARG A 222 19.07 6.95 -3.79
CA ARG A 222 19.15 6.03 -2.65
C ARG A 222 18.23 6.43 -1.49
N LEU A 223 18.11 7.72 -1.21
CA LEU A 223 17.20 8.23 -0.19
C LEU A 223 15.73 8.00 -0.59
N ASN A 224 15.37 8.26 -1.84
CA ASN A 224 14.01 8.05 -2.35
C ASN A 224 13.64 6.55 -2.33
N ASP A 225 14.52 5.68 -2.79
CA ASP A 225 14.32 4.22 -2.73
C ASP A 225 14.12 3.76 -1.29
N ARG A 226 14.91 4.32 -0.36
CA ARG A 226 14.76 4.02 1.06
C ARG A 226 13.41 4.48 1.60
N LYS A 227 12.99 5.71 1.30
CA LYS A 227 11.67 6.24 1.69
C LYS A 227 10.55 5.36 1.16
N LEU A 228 10.60 4.97 -0.11
CA LEU A 228 9.59 4.11 -0.72
C LEU A 228 9.49 2.77 0.01
N ARG A 229 10.63 2.10 0.25
CA ARG A 229 10.66 0.84 1.01
C ARG A 229 10.10 0.97 2.43
N ASP A 230 10.50 2.03 3.13
CA ASP A 230 10.05 2.28 4.50
C ASP A 230 8.54 2.55 4.56
N THR A 231 8.02 3.37 3.63
CA THR A 231 6.58 3.65 3.50
C THR A 231 5.79 2.39 3.19
N THR A 232 6.23 1.58 2.21
CA THR A 232 5.58 0.31 1.86
C THR A 232 5.54 -0.65 3.04
N ALA A 233 6.64 -0.78 3.79
CA ALA A 233 6.68 -1.62 4.99
C ALA A 233 5.74 -1.12 6.10
N CYS A 234 5.68 0.21 6.32
CA CYS A 234 4.77 0.82 7.29
C CYS A 234 3.31 0.58 6.90
N ASN A 235 2.97 0.83 5.64
CA ASN A 235 1.60 0.68 5.12
C ASN A 235 1.13 -0.76 5.21
N LYS A 236 1.98 -1.72 4.80
CA LYS A 236 1.67 -3.15 4.94
C LYS A 236 1.36 -3.55 6.38
N GLN A 237 2.18 -3.09 7.33
CA GLN A 237 1.95 -3.39 8.74
C GLN A 237 0.71 -2.69 9.30
N GLN A 238 0.41 -1.47 8.85
CA GLN A 238 -0.80 -0.73 9.22
C GLN A 238 -2.07 -1.45 8.75
N LEU A 239 -2.10 -1.93 7.50
CA LEU A 239 -3.24 -2.69 6.96
C LEU A 239 -3.41 -4.03 7.70
N ASN A 240 -2.32 -4.70 8.08
CA ASN A 240 -2.39 -5.91 8.90
C ASN A 240 -3.00 -5.65 10.28
N ILE A 241 -2.66 -4.53 10.92
CA ILE A 241 -3.24 -4.12 12.21
C ILE A 241 -4.72 -3.82 12.04
N LYS A 242 -5.09 -3.09 10.98
CA LYS A 242 -6.48 -2.75 10.66
C LYS A 242 -7.32 -4.01 10.44
N ALA A 243 -6.86 -4.92 9.57
CA ALA A 243 -7.54 -6.19 9.31
C ALA A 243 -7.70 -7.03 10.59
N GLN A 244 -6.65 -7.18 11.42
CA GLN A 244 -6.76 -7.91 12.69
C GLN A 244 -7.74 -7.25 13.67
N THR A 245 -7.86 -5.93 13.63
CA THR A 245 -8.75 -5.17 14.50
C THR A 245 -10.21 -5.39 14.10
N GLU A 246 -10.51 -5.24 12.81
CA GLU A 246 -11.87 -5.32 12.29
C GLU A 246 -12.43 -6.75 12.22
N THR A 247 -11.56 -7.75 12.13
CA THR A 247 -11.92 -9.18 12.01
C THR A 247 -11.83 -9.94 13.35
N ARG A 248 -11.67 -9.22 14.47
CA ARG A 248 -11.35 -9.82 15.78
C ARG A 248 -12.37 -10.84 16.26
N ASP A 249 -13.64 -10.60 15.97
CA ASP A 249 -14.81 -11.32 16.46
C ASP A 249 -15.63 -11.96 15.32
N TYR A 250 -15.07 -12.01 14.10
CA TYR A 250 -15.69 -12.64 12.94
C TYR A 250 -14.89 -13.84 12.44
N ASN A 251 -15.59 -14.90 12.01
CA ASN A 251 -15.03 -16.08 11.38
C ASN A 251 -15.12 -15.98 9.85
N LEU A 252 -14.05 -15.47 9.25
CA LEU A 252 -13.95 -15.27 7.80
C LEU A 252 -13.82 -16.57 6.99
N THR A 253 -13.42 -17.67 7.62
CA THR A 253 -13.27 -18.96 6.93
C THR A 253 -14.64 -19.53 6.55
N THR A 254 -15.62 -19.36 7.42
CA THR A 254 -16.98 -19.89 7.20
C THR A 254 -17.65 -19.21 6.01
N SER A 255 -17.62 -17.87 5.94
CA SER A 255 -18.15 -17.10 4.81
C SER A 255 -17.43 -17.48 3.51
N LEU A 256 -16.10 -17.49 3.53
CA LEU A 256 -15.27 -17.77 2.36
C LEU A 256 -15.44 -19.18 1.80
N LYS A 257 -15.64 -20.19 2.66
CA LYS A 257 -15.73 -21.59 2.24
C LYS A 257 -17.08 -21.94 1.62
N SER A 258 -18.16 -21.32 2.08
CA SER A 258 -19.51 -21.89 1.88
C SER A 258 -20.59 -20.89 1.47
N TYR A 259 -20.36 -19.59 1.54
CA TYR A 259 -21.41 -18.57 1.33
C TYR A 259 -21.08 -17.56 0.22
N ILE A 260 -19.83 -17.47 -0.19
CA ILE A 260 -19.41 -16.54 -1.25
C ILE A 260 -19.15 -17.35 -2.52
N ASP A 261 -19.69 -16.90 -3.65
CA ASP A 261 -19.36 -17.44 -4.97
C ASP A 261 -17.87 -17.17 -5.29
N PRO A 262 -17.03 -18.21 -5.48
CA PRO A 262 -15.61 -18.02 -5.77
C PRO A 262 -15.33 -17.28 -7.08
N ARG A 263 -16.27 -17.27 -8.03
CA ARG A 263 -16.13 -16.56 -9.31
C ARG A 263 -16.06 -15.05 -9.12
N ILE A 264 -16.61 -14.51 -8.03
CA ILE A 264 -16.52 -13.07 -7.70
C ILE A 264 -15.06 -12.68 -7.49
N TYR A 265 -14.33 -13.44 -6.67
CA TYR A 265 -12.91 -13.20 -6.43
C TYR A 265 -12.05 -13.56 -7.64
N HIS A 266 -12.46 -14.53 -8.46
CA HIS A 266 -11.80 -14.83 -9.74
C HIS A 266 -11.87 -13.62 -10.69
N LYS A 267 -13.08 -13.18 -11.03
CA LYS A 267 -13.34 -12.04 -11.92
C LYS A 267 -12.72 -10.75 -11.41
N TRP A 268 -12.85 -10.46 -10.12
CA TRP A 268 -12.19 -9.32 -9.51
C TRP A 268 -10.67 -9.44 -9.59
N GLY A 269 -10.12 -10.61 -9.25
CA GLY A 269 -8.70 -10.91 -9.32
C GLY A 269 -8.11 -10.71 -10.73
N THR A 270 -8.78 -11.20 -11.77
CA THR A 270 -8.39 -10.99 -13.17
C THR A 270 -8.35 -9.50 -13.52
N ARG A 271 -9.38 -8.73 -13.14
CA ARG A 271 -9.44 -7.27 -13.37
C ARG A 271 -8.28 -6.51 -12.74
N VAL A 272 -7.84 -6.93 -11.56
CA VAL A 272 -6.79 -6.21 -10.79
C VAL A 272 -5.45 -6.94 -10.82
N ASN A 273 -5.25 -7.91 -11.70
CA ASN A 273 -4.05 -8.75 -11.78
C ASN A 273 -3.62 -9.33 -10.41
N TYR A 274 -4.55 -10.02 -9.75
CA TYR A 274 -4.35 -10.67 -8.46
C TYR A 274 -4.96 -12.07 -8.45
N ASP A 275 -4.08 -13.06 -8.41
CA ASP A 275 -4.45 -14.47 -8.38
C ASP A 275 -5.33 -14.80 -7.16
N TRP A 276 -6.52 -15.35 -7.41
CA TRP A 276 -7.46 -15.78 -6.38
C TRP A 276 -6.82 -16.79 -5.40
N LYS A 277 -5.87 -17.62 -5.84
CA LYS A 277 -5.15 -18.58 -4.96
C LYS A 277 -4.33 -17.87 -3.87
N LYS A 278 -3.94 -16.60 -4.06
CA LYS A 278 -3.27 -15.79 -3.02
C LYS A 278 -4.20 -15.35 -1.90
N TYR A 279 -5.50 -15.32 -2.19
CA TYR A 279 -6.54 -15.00 -1.22
C TYR A 279 -7.06 -16.23 -0.48
N TYR A 280 -7.34 -17.31 -1.21
CA TYR A 280 -7.87 -18.52 -0.62
C TYR A 280 -6.78 -19.34 0.10
N PRO A 281 -7.07 -19.92 1.27
CA PRO A 281 -6.20 -20.94 1.87
C PRO A 281 -6.00 -22.13 0.92
N ARG A 282 -4.82 -22.76 0.95
CA ARG A 282 -4.47 -23.91 0.09
C ARG A 282 -5.51 -25.04 0.10
N ALA A 283 -6.12 -25.30 1.26
CA ALA A 283 -7.16 -26.31 1.40
C ALA A 283 -8.43 -26.04 0.56
N LEU A 284 -8.67 -24.79 0.15
CA LEU A 284 -9.79 -24.40 -0.69
C LEU A 284 -9.45 -24.34 -2.18
N HIS A 285 -8.17 -24.44 -2.57
CA HIS A 285 -7.76 -24.39 -3.97
C HIS A 285 -8.35 -25.56 -4.77
N LYS A 286 -8.23 -26.79 -4.26
CA LYS A 286 -8.81 -27.98 -4.92
C LYS A 286 -10.34 -27.91 -4.98
N LYS A 287 -10.99 -27.31 -3.98
CA LYS A 287 -12.45 -27.17 -3.96
C LYS A 287 -12.96 -26.23 -5.05
N PHE A 288 -12.19 -25.19 -5.37
CA PHE A 288 -12.58 -24.14 -6.30
C PHE A 288 -11.80 -24.18 -7.63
N SER A 289 -11.07 -25.25 -7.93
CA SER A 289 -10.29 -25.33 -9.18
C SER A 289 -11.17 -25.30 -10.43
N TRP A 290 -12.44 -25.67 -10.33
CA TRP A 290 -13.40 -25.63 -11.43
C TRP A 290 -13.69 -24.21 -11.97
N ILE A 291 -13.37 -23.15 -11.20
CA ILE A 291 -13.55 -21.77 -11.69
C ILE A 291 -12.60 -21.44 -12.84
N GLU A 292 -11.46 -22.11 -12.93
CA GLU A 292 -10.48 -21.92 -14.01
C GLU A 292 -10.91 -22.61 -15.31
N THR A 293 -11.82 -23.59 -15.22
CA THR A 293 -12.33 -24.34 -16.38
C THR A 293 -13.61 -23.75 -16.97
N GLU A 294 -14.43 -23.06 -16.17
CA GLU A 294 -15.68 -22.45 -16.65
C GLU A 294 -15.47 -21.27 -17.61
N GLU A 295 -14.32 -20.57 -17.58
CA GLU A 295 -14.02 -19.46 -18.49
C GLU A 295 -13.69 -19.90 -19.93
N ILE A 296 -13.60 -21.22 -20.20
CA ILE A 296 -13.28 -21.80 -21.53
C ILE A 296 -14.56 -22.18 -22.31
N THR A 297 -15.75 -21.93 -21.75
CA THR A 297 -17.06 -22.19 -22.35
C THR A 297 -17.92 -20.94 -22.37
#